data_AF-A0A4U1EE35-F1
#
_entry.id   AF-A0A4U1EE35-F1
#
_cell.length_a   1.000
_cell.length_b   1.000
_cell.length_c   1.000
_cell.angle_alpha   90.00
_cell.angle_beta   90.00
_cell.angle_gamma   90.00
#
_symmetry.space_group_name_H-M   'P 1'
#
loop_
_entity.id
_entity.type
_entity.pdbx_description
1 polymer ?
#
loop_
_entity_poly.entity_id
_entity_poly.type
_entity_poly.pdbx_seq_one_letter_code
_entity_poly.pdbx_strand_id
1 'polypeptide(L)'
;RCQGSLMVFSSKHQNSCFSFAQTECRKMADQLSQLESSIETIINIFHQYSIRLQPPDTLNKKEFKELVKKELPNFLKKETKDDKAINEIMEDLDTDVNKELNFQEFSVLVGKLTEASHEEMHKTAPPGVGHRHGPGFKEGGSGHGHSHDNHGHSH
;
A
#
# COMPACT_ATOMS: atom_id res chain seq x y z
N ARG A 1 39.88 -0.54 -58.19
CA ARG A 1 40.65 0.65 -57.76
C ARG A 1 39.67 1.81 -57.63
N CYS A 2 39.34 2.21 -56.38
CA CYS A 2 38.83 3.53 -55.92
C CYS A 2 37.45 3.99 -56.44
N GLN A 3 36.52 4.61 -55.69
CA GLN A 3 36.39 5.20 -54.34
C GLN A 3 34.85 5.34 -54.10
N GLY A 4 34.25 5.19 -52.91
CA GLY A 4 34.35 6.11 -51.78
C GLY A 4 33.48 7.36 -51.98
N SER A 5 32.24 7.38 -51.45
CA SER A 5 31.68 8.59 -50.81
C SER A 5 30.42 8.27 -50.00
N LEU A 6 30.56 8.41 -48.70
CA LEU A 6 29.50 8.45 -47.70
C LEU A 6 28.86 9.85 -47.78
N MET A 7 27.57 9.93 -48.11
CA MET A 7 26.75 11.09 -47.74
C MET A 7 25.50 10.59 -47.03
N VAL A 8 25.53 10.76 -45.72
CA VAL A 8 24.40 10.66 -44.80
C VAL A 8 23.36 11.71 -45.21
N PHE A 9 22.19 11.28 -45.69
CA PHE A 9 21.07 12.20 -45.87
C PHE A 9 20.08 12.09 -44.70
N SER A 10 19.78 13.28 -44.19
CA SER A 10 19.14 13.62 -42.94
C SER A 10 17.68 13.17 -42.88
N SER A 11 17.38 12.32 -41.90
CA SER A 11 16.03 11.86 -41.54
C SER A 11 15.31 12.94 -40.72
N LYS A 12 14.70 13.92 -41.40
CA LYS A 12 13.89 14.95 -40.75
C LYS A 12 12.68 15.39 -41.56
N HIS A 13 11.93 14.50 -42.21
CA HIS A 13 10.56 14.85 -42.64
C HIS A 13 9.67 13.65 -43.04
N GLN A 14 9.68 12.58 -42.24
CA GLN A 14 8.66 11.53 -42.36
C GLN A 14 8.25 10.86 -41.04
N ASN A 15 8.76 11.34 -39.90
CA ASN A 15 8.47 10.75 -38.58
C ASN A 15 7.42 11.54 -37.76
N SER A 16 6.90 12.65 -38.27
CA SER A 16 6.05 13.56 -37.47
C SER A 16 4.60 13.08 -37.30
N CYS A 17 4.11 12.16 -38.15
CA CYS A 17 2.74 11.66 -38.05
C CYS A 17 2.64 10.34 -37.24
N PHE A 18 3.76 9.63 -37.04
CA PHE A 18 3.79 8.32 -36.36
C PHE A 18 4.05 8.41 -34.84
N SER A 19 4.49 9.58 -34.34
CA SER A 19 4.77 9.80 -32.91
C SER A 19 3.58 10.39 -32.14
N PHE A 20 2.66 11.08 -32.84
CA PHE A 20 1.55 11.76 -32.17
C PHE A 20 0.38 10.81 -31.82
N ALA A 21 0.24 9.68 -32.54
CA ALA A 21 -0.75 8.65 -32.24
C ALA A 21 -0.31 7.66 -31.13
N GLN A 22 0.98 7.65 -30.77
CA GLN A 22 1.50 6.75 -29.72
C GLN A 22 1.51 7.42 -28.33
N THR A 23 1.43 8.76 -28.30
CA THR A 23 1.40 9.55 -27.06
C THR A 23 -0.03 9.71 -26.50
N GLU A 24 -1.06 9.48 -27.31
CA GLU A 24 -2.48 9.60 -26.92
C GLU A 24 -3.28 8.28 -27.07
N CYS A 25 -2.60 7.13 -26.96
CA CYS A 25 -3.25 5.80 -26.90
C CYS A 25 -2.89 4.99 -25.62
N ARG A 26 -2.32 5.64 -24.60
CA ARG A 26 -2.09 5.04 -23.27
C ARG A 26 -2.70 5.85 -22.13
N LYS A 27 -3.86 6.48 -22.39
CA LYS A 27 -4.74 7.05 -21.35
C LYS A 27 -6.14 6.44 -21.39
N MET A 28 -6.22 5.18 -21.80
CA MET A 28 -7.27 4.28 -21.30
C MET A 28 -6.56 3.33 -20.33
N ALA A 29 -5.92 3.90 -19.32
CA ALA A 29 -5.51 3.11 -18.17
C ALA A 29 -6.81 2.65 -17.52
N ASP A 30 -7.03 1.34 -17.51
CA ASP A 30 -8.02 0.72 -16.65
C ASP A 30 -7.81 1.30 -15.25
N GLN A 31 -8.76 2.11 -14.77
CA GLN A 31 -8.60 2.68 -13.44
C GLN A 31 -8.73 1.54 -12.44
N LEU A 32 -7.63 1.23 -11.76
CA LEU A 32 -7.63 0.27 -10.68
C LEU A 32 -8.72 0.65 -9.67
N SER A 33 -9.50 -0.34 -9.24
CA SER A 33 -10.41 -0.17 -8.12
C SER A 33 -9.63 0.23 -6.86
N GLN A 34 -10.31 0.84 -5.89
CA GLN A 34 -9.67 1.27 -4.64
C GLN A 34 -8.97 0.10 -3.93
N LEU A 35 -9.52 -1.11 -4.01
CA LEU A 35 -8.91 -2.29 -3.42
C LEU A 35 -7.64 -2.70 -4.16
N GLU A 36 -7.66 -2.74 -5.49
CA GLU A 36 -6.48 -3.04 -6.30
C GLU A 36 -5.36 -2.02 -6.06
N SER A 37 -5.69 -0.73 -6.03
CA SER A 37 -4.71 0.32 -5.69
C SER A 37 -4.17 0.18 -4.27
N SER A 38 -4.98 -0.26 -3.31
CA SER A 38 -4.54 -0.47 -1.93
C SER A 38 -3.57 -1.65 -1.83
N ILE A 39 -3.87 -2.75 -2.54
CA ILE A 39 -2.99 -3.92 -2.62
C ILE A 39 -1.66 -3.53 -3.30
N GLU A 40 -1.71 -2.81 -4.41
CA GLU A 40 -0.51 -2.30 -5.10
C GLU A 40 0.32 -1.39 -4.17
N THR A 41 -0.34 -0.56 -3.38
CA THR A 41 0.33 0.30 -2.39
C THR A 41 1.07 -0.52 -1.33
N ILE A 42 0.46 -1.59 -0.81
CA ILE A 42 1.10 -2.49 0.16
C ILE A 42 2.36 -3.14 -0.43
N ILE A 43 2.26 -3.63 -1.68
CA ILE A 43 3.39 -4.26 -2.39
C ILE A 43 4.52 -3.23 -2.61
N ASN A 44 4.17 -2.04 -3.11
CA ASN A 44 5.14 -0.98 -3.37
C ASN A 44 5.88 -0.54 -2.10
N ILE A 45 5.17 -0.45 -0.97
CA ILE A 45 5.79 -0.17 0.33
C ILE A 45 6.77 -1.29 0.70
N PHE A 46 6.39 -2.57 0.59
CA PHE A 46 7.30 -3.68 0.86
C PHE A 46 8.59 -3.56 0.02
N HIS A 47 8.45 -3.36 -1.29
CA HIS A 47 9.59 -3.21 -2.20
C HIS A 47 10.42 -1.95 -1.95
N GLN A 48 9.82 -0.85 -1.48
CA GLN A 48 10.55 0.35 -1.11
C GLN A 48 11.60 0.08 -0.01
N TYR A 49 11.33 -0.88 0.89
CA TYR A 49 12.25 -1.23 1.97
C TYR A 49 13.15 -2.44 1.63
N SER A 50 12.69 -3.42 0.83
CA SER A 50 13.45 -4.63 0.47
C SER A 50 14.55 -4.42 -0.58
N ILE A 51 14.48 -3.34 -1.38
CA ILE A 51 15.47 -3.05 -2.45
C ILE A 51 16.86 -2.62 -1.94
N ARG A 52 17.07 -2.47 -0.62
CA ARG A 52 18.28 -1.84 -0.08
C ARG A 52 19.47 -2.80 0.00
N LEU A 53 19.23 -4.11 -0.05
CA LEU A 53 20.23 -5.18 -0.11
C LEU A 53 19.82 -6.25 -1.15
N GLN A 54 20.77 -6.84 -1.88
CA GLN A 54 20.46 -7.87 -2.90
C GLN A 54 20.47 -9.28 -2.27
N PRO A 55 19.52 -10.17 -2.62
CA PRO A 55 18.45 -10.02 -3.61
C PRO A 55 17.24 -9.19 -3.11
N PRO A 56 16.65 -8.31 -3.96
CA PRO A 56 15.76 -7.23 -3.53
C PRO A 56 14.31 -7.61 -3.14
N ASP A 57 14.06 -8.83 -2.67
CA ASP A 57 12.70 -9.36 -2.46
C ASP A 57 12.43 -9.90 -1.05
N THR A 58 13.31 -9.57 -0.11
CA THR A 58 13.16 -9.88 1.31
C THR A 58 13.46 -8.66 2.17
N LEU A 59 12.84 -8.59 3.35
CA LEU A 59 13.15 -7.58 4.36
C LEU A 59 14.05 -8.20 5.41
N ASN A 60 15.29 -7.71 5.53
CA ASN A 60 16.09 -8.06 6.70
C ASN A 60 15.61 -7.28 7.94
N LYS A 61 16.18 -7.66 9.08
CA LYS A 61 15.85 -7.08 10.39
C LYS A 61 15.91 -5.56 10.46
N LYS A 62 16.87 -4.94 9.77
CA LYS A 62 17.01 -3.48 9.80
C LYS A 62 15.93 -2.82 8.94
N GLU A 63 15.64 -3.37 7.76
CA GLU A 63 14.63 -2.85 6.85
C GLU A 63 13.23 -3.00 7.42
N PHE A 64 12.90 -4.18 7.96
CA PHE A 64 11.62 -4.42 8.62
C PHE A 64 11.37 -3.44 9.77
N LYS A 65 12.40 -3.20 10.59
CA LYS A 65 12.33 -2.22 11.69
C LYS A 65 12.09 -0.80 11.19
N GLU A 66 12.72 -0.39 10.09
CA GLU A 66 12.47 0.91 9.48
C GLU A 66 11.05 1.02 8.93
N LEU A 67 10.54 -0.03 8.27
CA LEU A 67 9.17 -0.09 7.76
C LEU A 67 8.15 0.05 8.90
N VAL A 68 8.28 -0.74 9.96
CA VAL A 68 7.38 -0.69 11.13
C VAL A 68 7.32 0.71 11.75
N LYS A 69 8.48 1.36 11.90
CA LYS A 69 8.54 2.70 12.52
C LYS A 69 7.96 3.82 11.65
N LYS A 70 8.02 3.69 10.32
CA LYS A 70 7.57 4.73 9.39
C LYS A 70 6.14 4.55 8.91
N GLU A 71 5.78 3.33 8.55
CA GLU A 71 4.49 3.02 7.91
C GLU A 71 3.42 2.62 8.93
N LEU A 72 3.84 2.06 10.09
CA LEU A 72 2.93 1.53 11.12
C LEU A 72 3.01 2.23 12.49
N PRO A 73 3.18 3.57 12.58
CA PRO A 73 3.41 4.26 13.85
C PRO A 73 2.20 4.21 14.81
N ASN A 74 0.99 4.06 14.27
CA ASN A 74 -0.25 4.02 15.05
C ASN A 74 -0.65 2.59 15.42
N PHE A 75 -0.46 1.65 14.49
CA PHE A 75 -0.80 0.25 14.67
C PHE A 75 0.13 -0.46 15.66
N LEU A 76 1.43 -0.11 15.64
CA LEU A 76 2.46 -0.70 16.48
C LEU A 76 3.07 0.36 17.42
N LYS A 77 2.23 1.24 17.98
CA LYS A 77 2.68 2.41 18.76
C LYS A 77 3.52 2.05 20.00
N LYS A 78 3.30 0.89 20.61
CA LYS A 78 4.05 0.45 21.79
C LYS A 78 5.37 -0.19 21.38
N GLU A 79 5.32 -0.97 20.31
CA GLU A 79 6.39 -1.81 19.78
C GLU A 79 7.42 -0.95 19.04
N THR A 80 7.01 0.13 18.38
CA THR A 80 7.93 1.09 17.73
C THR A 80 8.95 1.73 18.68
N LYS A 81 8.67 1.73 19.99
CA LYS A 81 9.57 2.23 21.06
C LYS A 81 10.50 1.15 21.62
N ASP A 82 10.17 -0.12 21.42
CA ASP A 82 10.94 -1.25 21.91
C ASP A 82 11.47 -2.09 20.75
N ASP A 83 12.76 -1.91 20.49
CA ASP A 83 13.46 -2.66 19.45
C ASP A 83 13.41 -4.18 19.70
N LYS A 84 13.24 -4.64 20.94
CA LYS A 84 13.08 -6.07 21.26
C LYS A 84 11.72 -6.58 20.80
N ALA A 85 10.65 -5.83 21.04
CA ALA A 85 9.30 -6.19 20.60
C ALA A 85 9.19 -6.28 19.07
N ILE A 86 9.85 -5.37 18.34
CA ILE A 86 9.92 -5.46 16.86
C ILE A 86 10.65 -6.73 16.41
N ASN A 87 11.70 -7.13 17.12
CA ASN A 87 12.44 -8.35 16.80
C ASN A 87 11.61 -9.61 17.07
N GLU A 88 10.85 -9.63 18.17
CA GLU A 88 9.94 -10.74 18.49
C GLU A 88 8.87 -10.90 17.39
N ILE A 89 8.29 -9.78 16.91
CA ILE A 89 7.35 -9.81 15.79
C ILE A 89 8.02 -10.36 14.52
N MET A 90 9.27 -10.00 14.25
CA MET A 90 9.99 -10.52 13.10
C MET A 90 10.23 -12.03 13.23
N GLU A 91 10.67 -12.50 14.39
CA GLU A 91 10.90 -13.91 14.69
C GLU A 91 9.60 -14.73 14.59
N ASP A 92 8.46 -14.16 14.98
CA ASP A 92 7.14 -14.80 14.86
C ASP A 92 6.63 -14.90 13.41
N LEU A 93 7.12 -14.03 12.51
CA LEU A 93 6.75 -14.01 11.09
C LEU A 93 7.71 -14.81 10.21
N ASP A 94 8.98 -14.93 10.61
CA ASP A 94 10.06 -15.65 9.93
C ASP A 94 9.88 -17.17 10.13
N THR A 95 9.04 -17.77 9.29
CA THR A 95 8.61 -19.17 9.43
C THR A 95 9.67 -20.16 8.96
N ASP A 96 10.50 -19.76 7.99
CA ASP A 96 11.60 -20.58 7.49
C ASP A 96 12.92 -20.35 8.27
N VAL A 97 12.92 -19.39 9.22
CA VAL A 97 13.99 -19.08 10.17
C VAL A 97 15.26 -18.59 9.45
N ASN A 98 15.09 -17.89 8.33
CA ASN A 98 16.18 -17.36 7.51
C ASN A 98 16.66 -15.96 7.95
N LYS A 99 15.97 -15.33 8.92
CA LYS A 99 16.20 -13.97 9.46
C LYS A 99 15.92 -12.84 8.48
N GLU A 100 15.11 -13.12 7.48
CA GLU A 100 14.56 -12.20 6.50
C GLU A 100 13.06 -12.49 6.36
N LEU A 101 12.29 -11.54 5.85
CA LEU A 101 10.87 -11.74 5.60
C LEU A 101 10.62 -11.63 4.10
N ASN A 102 10.16 -12.71 3.49
CA ASN A 102 9.61 -12.64 2.14
C ASN A 102 8.22 -11.98 2.16
N PHE A 103 7.66 -11.69 0.97
CA PHE A 103 6.35 -11.03 0.90
C PHE A 103 5.22 -11.86 1.53
N GLN A 104 5.28 -13.19 1.46
CA GLN A 104 4.26 -14.05 2.07
C GLN A 104 4.27 -13.88 3.60
N GLU A 105 5.43 -13.92 4.23
CA GLU A 105 5.58 -13.74 5.68
C GLU A 105 5.19 -12.32 6.11
N PHE A 106 5.59 -11.31 5.35
CA PHE A 106 5.15 -9.94 5.56
C PHE A 106 3.62 -9.78 5.43
N SER A 107 2.98 -10.47 4.48
CA SER A 107 1.53 -10.38 4.27
C SER A 107 0.73 -10.90 5.47
N VAL A 108 1.29 -11.82 6.26
CA VAL A 108 0.69 -12.29 7.52
C VAL A 108 0.57 -11.15 8.53
N LEU A 109 1.59 -10.27 8.63
CA LEU A 109 1.51 -9.07 9.47
C LEU A 109 0.37 -8.16 9.02
N VAL A 110 0.28 -7.88 7.72
CA VAL A 110 -0.79 -7.03 7.16
C VAL A 110 -2.16 -7.62 7.44
N GLY A 111 -2.32 -8.95 7.32
CA GLY A 111 -3.54 -9.67 7.68
C GLY A 111 -3.91 -9.48 9.16
N LYS A 112 -2.96 -9.74 10.07
CA LYS A 112 -3.16 -9.55 11.53
C LYS A 112 -3.55 -8.10 11.87
N LEU A 113 -2.91 -7.11 11.24
CA LEU A 113 -3.25 -5.70 11.45
C LEU A 113 -4.64 -5.35 10.91
N THR A 114 -5.02 -5.92 9.78
CA THR A 114 -6.36 -5.74 9.18
C THR A 114 -7.44 -6.32 10.09
N GLU A 115 -7.22 -7.53 10.62
CA GLU A 115 -8.11 -8.19 11.58
C GLU A 115 -8.26 -7.37 12.88
N ALA A 116 -7.13 -6.96 13.48
CA ALA A 116 -7.15 -6.12 14.68
C ALA A 116 -7.86 -4.78 14.45
N SER A 117 -7.69 -4.17 13.27
CA SER A 117 -8.39 -2.93 12.88
C SER A 117 -9.89 -3.16 12.77
N HIS A 118 -10.29 -4.26 12.14
CA HIS A 118 -11.68 -4.64 11.98
C HIS A 118 -12.36 -4.90 13.34
N GLU A 119 -11.71 -5.60 14.26
CA GLU A 119 -12.21 -5.81 15.62
C GLU A 119 -12.38 -4.49 16.39
N GLU A 120 -11.43 -3.56 16.28
CA GLU A 120 -11.49 -2.27 16.96
C GLU A 120 -12.69 -1.43 16.49
N MET A 121 -13.04 -1.54 15.21
CA MET A 121 -14.23 -0.87 14.64
C MET A 121 -15.56 -1.38 15.22
N HIS A 122 -15.59 -2.59 15.77
CA HIS A 122 -16.76 -3.14 16.47
C HIS A 122 -16.87 -2.67 17.92
N LYS A 123 -15.75 -2.36 18.59
CA LYS A 123 -15.75 -1.91 20.00
C LYS A 123 -16.32 -0.50 20.18
N THR A 124 -16.32 0.30 19.12
CA THR A 124 -16.78 1.70 19.13
C THR A 124 -18.21 1.87 18.64
N ALA A 125 -18.90 0.78 18.28
CA ALA A 125 -20.30 0.80 17.86
C ALA A 125 -21.25 0.70 19.07
N PRO A 126 -22.26 1.59 19.23
CA PRO A 126 -23.27 1.43 20.26
C PRO A 126 -24.08 0.14 20.05
N PRO A 127 -24.47 -0.58 21.12
CA PRO A 127 -25.34 -1.74 20.99
C PRO A 127 -26.76 -1.28 20.56
N GLY A 128 -27.08 -1.42 19.27
CA GLY A 128 -28.38 -1.07 18.71
C GLY A 128 -28.55 -1.57 17.29
N VAL A 129 -29.78 -1.97 16.94
CA VAL A 129 -30.16 -2.64 15.69
C VAL A 129 -29.70 -1.82 14.46
N GLY A 130 -28.71 -2.35 13.74
CA GLY A 130 -28.11 -1.77 12.54
C GLY A 130 -26.58 -1.66 12.67
N HIS A 131 -25.84 -2.57 12.03
CA HIS A 131 -24.37 -2.60 12.09
C HIS A 131 -23.76 -1.32 11.49
N ARG A 132 -23.46 -0.34 12.33
CA ARG A 132 -22.62 0.81 11.99
C ARG A 132 -21.23 0.57 12.58
N HIS A 133 -20.23 0.54 11.73
CA HIS A 133 -18.82 0.46 12.16
C HIS A 133 -18.38 1.84 12.65
N GLY A 134 -17.64 1.89 13.77
CA GLY A 134 -17.08 3.15 14.25
C GLY A 134 -15.97 3.67 13.34
N PRO A 135 -15.59 4.96 13.46
CA PRO A 135 -14.38 5.45 12.82
C PRO A 135 -13.22 4.64 13.42
N GLY A 136 -12.41 4.00 12.59
CA GLY A 136 -11.24 3.23 13.07
C GLY A 136 -10.22 4.11 13.80
N PHE A 137 -8.92 3.84 13.63
CA PHE A 137 -7.82 4.51 14.35
C PHE A 137 -7.59 6.02 14.08
N LYS A 138 -8.63 6.82 13.78
CA LYS A 138 -8.52 8.27 13.66
C LYS A 138 -8.97 8.96 14.94
N GLU A 139 -7.99 9.36 15.73
CA GLU A 139 -8.12 10.30 16.83
C GLU A 139 -8.53 11.68 16.28
N GLY A 140 -9.71 12.18 16.69
CA GLY A 140 -10.10 13.59 16.64
C GLY A 140 -10.55 14.14 15.28
N GLY A 141 -11.86 14.28 15.08
CA GLY A 141 -12.43 15.10 14.01
C GLY A 141 -13.93 15.28 14.17
N SER A 142 -14.34 16.49 14.59
CA SER A 142 -15.70 16.94 14.85
C SER A 142 -16.72 16.43 13.82
N GLY A 143 -17.61 15.53 14.25
CA GLY A 143 -18.73 15.04 13.45
C GLY A 143 -19.83 16.08 13.35
N HIS A 144 -20.04 16.60 12.14
CA HIS A 144 -21.20 17.40 11.77
C HIS A 144 -22.42 16.46 11.69
N GLY A 145 -23.34 16.56 12.64
CA GLY A 145 -24.54 15.75 12.69
C GLY A 145 -25.54 16.19 11.62
N HIS A 146 -25.79 15.34 10.63
CA HIS A 146 -26.97 15.46 9.77
C HIS A 146 -28.06 14.54 10.32
N SER A 147 -29.00 15.14 11.06
CA SER A 147 -30.30 14.52 11.37
C SER A 147 -31.16 14.52 10.10
N HIS A 148 -31.64 13.35 9.70
CA HIS A 148 -32.83 13.25 8.87
C HIS A 148 -33.98 12.76 9.76
N ASP A 149 -34.90 13.68 10.04
CA ASP A 149 -36.18 13.41 10.68
C ASP A 149 -37.01 12.44 9.81
N ASN A 150 -37.27 11.24 10.31
CA ASN A 150 -38.18 10.32 9.66
C ASN A 150 -39.61 10.62 10.13
N HIS A 151 -40.40 11.19 9.23
CA HIS A 151 -41.82 11.48 9.38
C HIS A 151 -42.62 10.17 9.35
N GLY A 152 -43.28 9.82 10.47
CA GLY A 152 -44.19 8.69 10.55
C GLY A 152 -45.64 9.15 10.69
N HIS A 153 -46.40 9.12 9.59
CA HIS A 153 -47.85 9.17 9.61
C HIS A 153 -48.42 7.75 9.56
N SER A 154 -49.30 7.40 10.51
CA SER A 154 -50.70 7.04 10.22
C SER A 154 -51.42 6.56 11.48
N HIS A 155 -52.60 7.14 11.71
CA HIS A 155 -53.77 6.49 12.31
C HIS A 155 -54.83 6.38 11.22
#